data_AF-A0A5A9DME4-F1
#
_entry.id   AF-A0A5A9DME4-F1
#
_cell.length_a   1.000
_cell.length_b   1.000
_cell.length_c   1.000
_cell.angle_alpha   90.00
_cell.angle_beta   90.00
_cell.angle_gamma   90.00
#
_symmetry.space_group_name_H-M   'P 1'
#
loop_
_entity.id
_entity.type
_entity.pdbx_description
1 polymer ?
#
loop_
_entity_poly.entity_id
_entity_poly.type
_entity_poly.pdbx_seq_one_letter_code
_entity_poly.pdbx_strand_id
1 'polypeptide(L)'
;MKRDPGLQPERTHLSWRRTGWSMLAPGLLCFRGWSHTGNLLYGVAGMLLMAGSFAIFCGALTCRHVVISFNVMIAGVLLLLSQL
;
A
#
# COMPACT_ATOMS: atom_id res chain seq x y z
N MET A 1 2.35 -34.66 20.42
CA MET A 1 1.99 -34.05 19.12
C MET A 1 2.78 -32.76 18.97
N LYS A 2 3.86 -32.78 18.20
CA LYS A 2 4.80 -31.67 18.01
C LYS A 2 4.22 -30.77 16.90
N ARG A 3 3.62 -29.63 17.28
CA ARG A 3 3.11 -28.63 16.33
C ARG A 3 4.23 -28.26 15.36
N ASP A 4 3.98 -28.40 14.06
CA ASP A 4 4.93 -27.99 13.03
C ASP A 4 5.25 -26.49 13.18
N PRO A 5 6.52 -26.12 13.42
CA PRO A 5 6.92 -24.73 13.67
C PRO A 5 6.84 -23.82 12.44
N GLY A 6 6.51 -24.38 11.26
CA GLY A 6 6.53 -23.70 9.97
C GLY A 6 5.31 -22.83 9.66
N LEU A 7 4.17 -23.04 10.32
CA LEU A 7 2.99 -22.16 10.21
C LEU A 7 2.94 -21.25 11.44
N GLN A 8 3.76 -20.19 11.43
CA GLN A 8 3.68 -19.12 12.42
C GLN A 8 2.78 -18.00 11.89
N PRO A 9 1.47 -17.99 12.22
CA PRO A 9 0.59 -16.86 11.89
C PRO A 9 1.11 -15.54 12.48
N GLU A 10 1.85 -15.61 13.59
CA GLU A 10 2.52 -14.46 14.22
C GLU A 10 3.56 -13.80 13.29
N ARG A 11 4.32 -14.59 12.50
CA ARG A 11 5.30 -14.07 11.53
C ARG A 11 4.61 -13.40 10.35
N THR A 12 3.51 -13.99 9.87
CA THR A 12 2.70 -13.44 8.80
C THR A 12 2.15 -12.08 9.20
N HIS A 13 1.56 -11.96 10.40
CA HIS A 13 1.00 -10.70 10.89
C HIS A 13 2.07 -9.59 11.05
N LEU A 14 3.27 -9.96 11.51
CA LEU A 14 4.39 -9.01 11.66
C LEU A 14 4.93 -8.56 10.29
N SER A 15 5.01 -9.47 9.31
CA SER A 15 5.39 -9.13 7.93
C SER A 15 4.38 -8.18 7.28
N TRP A 16 3.08 -8.40 7.48
CA TRP A 16 2.01 -7.54 6.97
C TRP A 16 2.00 -6.15 7.60
N ARG A 17 2.27 -6.04 8.90
CA ARG A 17 2.48 -4.73 9.55
C ARG A 17 3.60 -3.96 8.86
N ARG A 18 4.72 -4.62 8.56
CA ARG A 18 5.86 -3.99 7.88
C ARG A 18 5.50 -3.55 6.46
N THR A 19 4.74 -4.37 5.70
CA THR A 19 4.22 -3.99 4.37
C THR A 19 3.27 -2.79 4.43
N GLY A 20 2.38 -2.75 5.42
CA GLY A 20 1.46 -1.63 5.63
C GLY A 20 2.20 -0.30 5.86
N TRP A 21 3.22 -0.30 6.72
CA TRP A 21 4.08 0.87 6.97
C TRP A 21 4.86 1.31 5.73
N SER A 22 5.44 0.36 4.96
CA SER A 22 6.14 0.67 3.71
C SER A 22 5.23 1.26 2.65
N MET A 23 3.93 0.95 2.67
CA MET A 23 2.94 1.48 1.72
C MET A 23 2.38 2.85 2.15
N LEU A 24 2.43 3.16 3.44
CA LEU A 24 1.99 4.45 4.01
C LEU A 24 2.96 5.59 3.64
N ALA A 25 4.28 5.32 3.68
CA ALA A 25 5.31 6.29 3.32
C ALA A 25 5.15 6.91 1.91
N PRO A 26 4.98 6.15 0.82
CA PRO A 26 4.75 6.72 -0.51
C PRO A 26 3.38 7.42 -0.62
N GLY A 27 2.35 6.99 0.12
CA GLY A 27 1.07 7.71 0.21
C GLY A 27 1.23 9.13 0.76
N LEU A 28 2.00 9.28 1.84
CA LEU A 28 2.35 10.59 2.42
C LEU A 28 3.20 11.43 1.45
N LEU A 29 4.15 10.81 0.74
CA LEU A 29 4.96 11.51 -0.26
C LEU A 29 4.12 12.02 -1.43
N CYS A 30 3.13 11.25 -1.89
CA CYS A 30 2.19 11.70 -2.91
C CYS A 30 1.37 12.91 -2.44
N PHE A 31 0.92 12.90 -1.18
CA PHE A 31 0.20 14.04 -0.60
C PHE A 31 1.08 15.29 -0.53
N ARG A 32 2.36 15.15 -0.18
CA ARG A 32 3.33 16.23 -0.24
C ARG A 32 3.56 16.74 -1.67
N GLY A 33 3.64 15.83 -2.65
CA GLY A 33 3.74 16.18 -4.07
C GLY A 33 2.52 16.94 -4.58
N TRP A 34 1.32 16.54 -4.16
CA TRP A 34 0.08 17.26 -4.48
C TRP A 34 0.11 18.71 -3.96
N SER A 35 0.58 18.93 -2.73
CA SER A 35 0.70 20.27 -2.16
C SER A 35 1.70 21.17 -2.91
N HIS A 36 2.68 20.59 -3.60
CA HIS A 36 3.71 21.36 -4.32
C HIS A 36 3.33 21.61 -5.78
N THR A 37 2.72 20.63 -6.46
CA THR A 37 2.39 20.72 -7.89
C THR A 37 0.94 21.18 -8.13
N GLY A 38 0.05 21.08 -7.14
CA GLY A 38 -1.38 21.37 -7.28
C GLY A 38 -2.15 20.37 -8.15
N ASN A 39 -1.48 19.31 -8.64
CA ASN A 39 -2.03 18.39 -9.62
C ASN A 39 -2.91 17.32 -8.93
N LEU A 40 -4.19 17.26 -9.28
CA LEU A 40 -5.18 16.34 -8.69
C LEU A 40 -4.76 14.87 -8.78
N LEU A 41 -3.97 14.49 -9.80
CA LEU A 41 -3.46 13.12 -9.98
C LEU A 41 -2.60 12.65 -8.79
N TYR A 42 -1.79 13.53 -8.19
CA TYR A 42 -1.01 13.19 -6.98
C TYR A 42 -1.91 12.92 -5.78
N GLY A 43 -3.01 13.68 -5.64
CA GLY A 43 -4.01 13.47 -4.60
C GLY A 43 -4.71 12.12 -4.75
N VAL A 44 -5.11 11.76 -5.98
CA VAL A 44 -5.75 10.46 -6.28
C VAL A 44 -4.79 9.30 -6.04
N ALA A 45 -3.53 9.39 -6.51
CA ALA A 45 -2.52 8.37 -6.27
C ALA A 45 -2.23 8.19 -4.78
N GLY A 46 -2.13 9.28 -4.02
CA GLY A 46 -1.94 9.26 -2.57
C GLY A 46 -3.12 8.61 -1.83
N MET A 47 -4.36 8.95 -2.20
CA MET A 47 -5.55 8.31 -1.64
C MET A 47 -5.60 6.80 -1.94
N LEU A 48 -5.23 6.37 -3.14
CA LEU A 48 -5.16 4.95 -3.51
C LEU A 48 -4.19 4.19 -2.60
N LEU A 49 -2.98 4.72 -2.43
CA LEU A 49 -1.94 4.11 -1.58
C LEU A 49 -2.34 4.09 -0.10
N MET A 50 -2.98 5.15 0.40
CA MET A 50 -3.50 5.20 1.77
C MET A 50 -4.63 4.20 1.98
N ALA A 51 -5.56 4.06 1.03
CA ALA A 51 -6.62 3.07 1.08
C ALA A 51 -6.06 1.64 1.06
N GLY A 52 -5.01 1.38 0.26
CA GLY A 52 -4.30 0.11 0.25
C GLY A 52 -3.60 -0.21 1.57
N SER A 53 -2.91 0.77 2.17
CA SER A 53 -2.28 0.61 3.49
C SER A 53 -3.31 0.32 4.59
N PHE A 54 -4.43 1.05 4.60
CA PHE A 54 -5.52 0.85 5.57
C PHE A 54 -6.15 -0.54 5.44
N ALA A 55 -6.36 -1.00 4.21
CA ALA A 55 -6.94 -2.31 3.95
C ALA A 55 -5.97 -3.49 4.23
N ILE A 56 -4.65 -3.26 4.18
CA ILE A 56 -3.64 -4.18 4.74
C ILE A 56 -3.73 -4.21 6.27
N PHE A 57 -3.91 -3.04 6.91
CA PHE A 57 -4.02 -2.93 8.37
C PHE A 57 -5.27 -3.63 8.92
N CYS A 58 -6.40 -3.56 8.21
CA CYS A 58 -7.62 -4.29 8.54
C CYS A 58 -7.54 -5.80 8.27
N GLY A 59 -6.47 -6.30 7.64
CA GLY A 59 -6.33 -7.73 7.28
C GLY A 59 -7.26 -8.21 6.16
N ALA A 60 -8.09 -7.33 5.58
CA ALA A 60 -9.06 -7.65 4.54
C ALA A 60 -8.39 -8.01 3.19
N LEU A 61 -7.21 -7.43 2.91
CA LEU A 61 -6.47 -7.67 1.66
C LEU A 61 -5.41 -8.78 1.74
N THR A 62 -5.15 -9.33 2.93
CA THR A 62 -4.18 -10.42 3.13
C THR A 62 -4.52 -11.65 2.29
N CYS A 63 -5.80 -11.85 1.95
CA CYS A 63 -6.26 -12.96 1.11
C CYS A 63 -6.06 -12.73 -0.40
N ARG A 64 -5.83 -11.48 -0.85
CA ARG A 64 -5.72 -11.11 -2.27
C ARG A 64 -4.57 -10.15 -2.54
N HIS A 65 -3.35 -10.65 -2.39
CA HIS A 65 -2.10 -9.95 -2.76
C HIS A 65 -2.17 -9.27 -4.15
N VAL A 66 -2.88 -9.87 -5.11
CA VAL A 66 -3.10 -9.33 -6.47
C VAL A 66 -3.70 -7.92 -6.45
N VAL A 67 -4.64 -7.65 -5.54
CA VAL A 67 -5.31 -6.34 -5.45
C VAL A 67 -4.36 -5.25 -4.96
N ILE A 68 -3.44 -5.59 -4.05
CA ILE A 68 -2.41 -4.67 -3.54
C ILE A 68 -1.45 -4.31 -4.67
N SER A 69 -0.94 -5.30 -5.40
CA SER A 69 -0.05 -5.08 -6.54
C SER A 69 -0.71 -4.24 -7.64
N PHE A 70 -1.98 -4.51 -7.92
CA PHE A 70 -2.74 -3.74 -8.92
C PHE A 70 -2.92 -2.28 -8.48
N ASN A 71 -3.24 -2.04 -7.20
CA ASN A 71 -3.38 -0.70 -6.64
C ASN A 71 -2.08 0.11 -6.72
N VAL A 72 -0.95 -0.52 -6.36
CA VAL A 72 0.38 0.08 -6.50
C VAL A 72 0.72 0.38 -7.96
N MET A 73 0.40 -0.54 -8.88
CA MET A 73 0.64 -0.32 -10.30
C MET A 73 -0.16 0.88 -10.84
N ILE A 74 -1.45 0.98 -10.51
CA ILE A 74 -2.30 2.11 -10.91
C ILE A 74 -1.76 3.42 -10.35
N ALA A 75 -1.38 3.45 -9.06
CA ALA A 75 -0.78 4.64 -8.45
C ALA A 75 0.51 5.05 -9.17
N GLY A 76 1.38 4.08 -9.52
CA GLY A 76 2.60 4.34 -10.29
C GLY A 76 2.34 4.90 -11.69
N VAL A 77 1.34 4.36 -12.40
CA VAL A 77 0.94 4.86 -13.73
C VAL A 77 0.38 6.28 -13.64
N LEU A 78 -0.45 6.58 -12.65
CA LEU A 78 -0.98 7.93 -12.41
C LEU A 78 0.13 8.95 -12.13
N LEU A 79 1.15 8.55 -11.38
CA LEU A 79 2.32 9.41 -11.13
C LEU A 79 3.13 9.65 -12.40
N LEU A 80 3.36 8.64 -13.22
CA LEU A 80 4.05 8.79 -14.51
C LEU A 80 3.28 9.70 -15.47
N LEU A 81 1.95 9.54 -15.56
CA LEU A 81 1.10 10.41 -16.37
C LEU A 81 1.10 11.87 -15.87
N SER A 82 1.28 12.10 -14.58
CA SER A 82 1.37 13.46 -14.04
C SER A 82 2.69 14.19 -14.39
N GLN A 83 3.70 13.45 -14.87
CA GLN A 83 5.03 13.95 -15.22
C GLN A 83 5.23 14.13 -16.74
N LEU A 84 4.32 13.60 -17.56
CA LEU A 84 4.27 13.74 -19.01
C LEU A 84 3.51 15.01 -19.42
#